data_AF-A0A382S909-F1
#
_entry.id   AF-A0A382S909-F1
#
_cell.length_a   1.000
_cell.length_b   1.000
_cell.length_c   1.000
_cell.angle_alpha   90.00
_cell.angle_beta   90.00
_cell.angle_gamma   90.00
#
_symmetry.space_group_name_H-M   'P 1'
#
loop_
_entity.id
_entity.type
_entity.pdbx_description
1 polymer ?
#
loop_
_entity_poly.entity_id
_entity_poly.type
_entity_poly.pdbx_seq_one_letter_code
_entity_poly.pdbx_strand_id
1 'polypeptide(L)'
;MTDKTTAQTRRSFLKSTGAVGGAVACGLRPATLLAQARKQTLLKDGDLETAIKILNLFSEKSEIVNKLYRAIYAALQASPTTRFEAVSKDETVQALCRELNRNHLGGPMLGNLKEDGTSVWVRTLNPANVVVQVTVNGETKSFGPVESSFDSDLTATVAVTGLPPGTTSPYQVFVDGKEIAAPDHAAIKTPKKNEACNIVFGTCQHRWGLGNEKMAGQIVRRKPLAFLNYGDIAVQDRRADFGM
;
A
#
# COMPACT_ATOMS: atom_id res chain seq x y z
N MET A 1 14.50 1.22 -59.78
CA MET A 1 15.51 0.89 -58.76
C MET A 1 15.91 2.19 -58.09
N THR A 2 15.39 2.48 -56.90
CA THR A 2 15.98 3.45 -55.93
C THR A 2 15.20 3.35 -54.63
N ASP A 3 15.96 2.94 -53.64
CA ASP A 3 15.71 2.78 -52.21
C ASP A 3 15.20 4.08 -51.55
N LYS A 4 14.29 3.96 -50.60
CA LYS A 4 13.93 5.04 -49.66
C LYS A 4 14.04 4.51 -48.24
N THR A 5 15.24 4.72 -47.71
CA THR A 5 15.68 4.47 -46.35
C THR A 5 14.84 5.29 -45.36
N THR A 6 14.33 4.61 -44.34
CA THR A 6 13.54 5.16 -43.23
C THR A 6 14.42 6.12 -42.40
N ALA A 7 14.17 7.42 -42.52
CA ALA A 7 14.85 8.41 -41.67
C ALA A 7 14.36 8.29 -40.22
N GLN A 8 15.18 7.70 -39.35
CA GLN A 8 15.01 7.78 -37.91
C GLN A 8 15.06 9.25 -37.47
N THR A 9 13.98 9.73 -36.86
CA THR A 9 13.94 11.10 -36.33
C THR A 9 14.81 11.21 -35.08
N ARG A 10 15.54 12.33 -34.93
CA ARG A 10 16.40 12.65 -33.77
C ARG A 10 15.75 12.40 -32.40
N ARG A 11 14.42 12.55 -32.30
CA ARG A 11 13.64 12.25 -31.08
C ARG A 11 13.57 10.75 -30.75
N SER A 12 13.57 9.86 -31.74
CA SER A 12 13.59 8.40 -31.48
C SER A 12 14.99 7.94 -31.06
N PHE A 13 16.05 8.53 -31.61
CA PHE A 13 17.44 8.23 -31.27
C PHE A 13 17.80 8.70 -29.85
N LEU A 14 17.33 9.87 -29.41
CA LEU A 14 17.59 10.38 -28.05
C LEU A 14 16.83 9.61 -26.95
N LYS A 15 15.62 9.10 -27.25
CA LYS A 15 14.87 8.23 -26.32
C LYS A 15 15.52 6.86 -26.15
N SER A 16 16.18 6.32 -27.19
CA SER A 16 16.87 5.03 -27.12
C SER A 16 18.28 5.15 -26.51
N THR A 17 19.01 6.24 -26.76
CA THR A 17 20.40 6.39 -26.26
C THR A 17 20.50 6.91 -24.83
N GLY A 18 19.58 7.75 -24.36
CA GLY A 18 19.60 8.25 -22.97
C GLY A 18 19.37 7.16 -21.91
N ALA A 19 18.49 6.20 -22.20
CA ALA A 19 18.22 5.07 -21.31
C ALA A 19 19.33 4.00 -21.33
N VAL A 20 20.05 3.87 -22.45
CA VAL A 20 21.13 2.88 -22.62
C VAL A 20 22.45 3.38 -22.03
N GLY A 21 22.76 4.68 -22.17
CA GLY A 21 24.00 5.27 -21.66
C GLY A 21 24.12 5.25 -20.12
N GLY A 22 23.02 5.53 -19.41
CA GLY A 22 22.99 5.46 -17.94
C GLY A 22 22.98 4.02 -17.38
N ALA A 23 22.41 3.07 -18.14
CA ALA A 23 22.23 1.68 -17.69
C ALA A 23 23.53 0.86 -17.70
N VAL A 24 24.42 1.11 -18.66
CA VAL A 24 25.74 0.44 -18.73
C VAL A 24 26.65 0.90 -17.59
N ALA A 25 26.56 2.17 -17.18
CA ALA A 25 27.31 2.71 -16.04
C ALA A 25 26.90 2.10 -14.68
N CYS A 26 25.70 1.52 -14.58
CA CYS A 26 25.18 0.88 -13.36
C CYS A 26 25.09 -0.66 -13.43
N GLY A 27 25.67 -1.30 -14.45
CA GLY A 27 25.76 -2.77 -14.53
C GLY A 27 24.44 -3.51 -14.79
N LEU A 28 23.39 -2.82 -15.26
CA LEU A 28 22.09 -3.44 -15.57
C LEU A 28 22.06 -3.95 -17.02
N ARG A 29 21.67 -5.23 -17.21
CA ARG A 29 21.58 -5.83 -18.56
C ARG A 29 20.42 -5.21 -19.36
N PRO A 30 20.63 -4.84 -20.65
CA PRO A 30 19.62 -4.16 -21.48
C PRO A 30 18.30 -4.92 -21.65
N ALA A 31 18.34 -6.25 -21.70
CA ALA A 31 17.15 -7.10 -21.85
C ALA A 31 16.21 -7.04 -20.63
N THR A 32 16.78 -6.92 -19.43
CA THR A 32 16.01 -6.80 -18.17
C THR A 32 15.28 -5.45 -18.10
N LEU A 33 15.96 -4.39 -18.55
CA LEU A 33 15.38 -3.05 -18.67
C LEU A 33 14.28 -2.98 -19.74
N LEU A 34 14.46 -3.63 -20.89
CA LEU A 34 13.43 -3.68 -21.93
C LEU A 34 12.18 -4.46 -21.46
N ALA A 35 12.36 -5.55 -20.71
CA ALA A 35 11.26 -6.32 -20.13
C ALA A 35 10.53 -5.54 -19.03
N GLN A 36 11.28 -4.81 -18.20
CA GLN A 36 10.75 -3.98 -17.13
C GLN A 36 10.04 -2.72 -17.68
N ALA A 37 10.60 -2.10 -18.72
CA ALA A 37 9.97 -1.01 -19.46
C ALA A 37 8.71 -1.47 -20.20
N ARG A 38 8.73 -2.65 -20.83
CA ARG A 38 7.53 -3.25 -21.46
C ARG A 38 6.42 -3.52 -20.44
N LYS A 39 6.74 -4.13 -19.29
CA LYS A 39 5.79 -4.31 -18.18
C LYS A 39 5.26 -2.96 -17.67
N GLN A 40 6.10 -1.93 -17.60
CA GLN A 40 5.69 -0.58 -17.20
C GLN A 40 4.74 0.09 -18.18
N THR A 41 4.86 -0.13 -19.50
CA THR A 41 3.89 0.41 -20.49
C THR A 41 2.54 -0.29 -20.44
N LEU A 42 2.52 -1.60 -20.18
CA LEU A 42 1.29 -2.41 -20.15
C LEU A 42 0.47 -2.23 -18.86
N LEU A 43 1.08 -1.64 -17.82
CA LEU A 43 0.47 -1.46 -16.50
C LEU A 43 0.26 0.03 -16.18
N LYS A 44 -0.07 0.85 -17.19
CA LYS A 44 -0.37 2.28 -17.00
C LYS A 44 -1.86 2.59 -16.97
N ASP A 45 -2.67 1.85 -17.71
CA ASP A 45 -4.10 2.13 -17.79
C ASP A 45 -4.80 1.88 -16.45
N GLY A 46 -5.72 2.77 -16.09
CA GLY A 46 -6.51 2.68 -14.86
C GLY A 46 -7.63 1.64 -14.90
N ASP A 47 -7.74 0.88 -15.99
CA ASP A 47 -8.83 -0.08 -16.20
C ASP A 47 -8.75 -1.31 -15.27
N LEU A 48 -9.89 -2.02 -15.18
CA LEU A 48 -10.04 -3.18 -14.32
C LEU A 48 -9.06 -4.30 -14.65
N GLU A 49 -8.84 -4.57 -15.94
CA GLU A 49 -7.96 -5.65 -16.39
C GLU A 49 -6.51 -5.40 -15.98
N THR A 50 -6.06 -4.17 -16.09
CA THR A 50 -4.74 -3.73 -15.62
C THR A 50 -4.65 -3.77 -14.10
N ALA A 51 -5.70 -3.31 -13.40
CA ALA A 51 -5.75 -3.34 -11.95
C ALA A 51 -5.65 -4.78 -11.38
N ILE A 52 -6.35 -5.74 -11.99
CA ILE A 52 -6.28 -7.17 -11.65
C ILE A 52 -4.89 -7.74 -11.94
N LYS A 53 -4.27 -7.41 -13.07
CA LYS A 53 -2.88 -7.82 -13.35
C LYS A 53 -1.91 -7.31 -12.29
N ILE A 54 -2.15 -6.12 -11.74
CA ILE A 54 -1.30 -5.53 -10.70
C ILE A 54 -1.52 -6.19 -9.35
N LEU A 55 -2.77 -6.47 -8.99
CA LEU A 55 -3.11 -7.21 -7.77
C LEU A 55 -2.36 -8.55 -7.69
N ASN A 56 -2.22 -9.23 -8.83
CA ASN A 56 -1.58 -10.54 -8.95
C ASN A 56 -0.09 -10.47 -9.36
N LEU A 57 0.49 -9.28 -9.49
CA LEU A 57 1.81 -9.09 -10.12
C LEU A 57 2.95 -9.78 -9.37
N PHE A 58 2.91 -9.77 -8.03
CA PHE A 58 3.98 -10.32 -7.19
C PHE A 58 3.61 -11.65 -6.55
N SER A 59 2.32 -11.88 -6.34
CA SER A 59 1.76 -13.09 -5.75
C SER A 59 0.33 -13.22 -6.25
N GLU A 60 0.06 -14.32 -6.95
CA GLU A 60 -1.29 -14.64 -7.42
C GLU A 60 -2.24 -14.78 -6.23
N LYS A 61 -3.40 -14.14 -6.33
CA LYS A 61 -4.44 -14.13 -5.32
C LYS A 61 -5.49 -15.18 -5.67
N SER A 62 -6.18 -15.67 -4.65
CA SER A 62 -7.29 -16.61 -4.86
C SER A 62 -8.41 -15.98 -5.69
N GLU A 63 -9.20 -16.82 -6.34
CA GLU A 63 -10.32 -16.36 -7.19
C GLU A 63 -11.31 -15.48 -6.40
N ILE A 64 -11.61 -15.84 -5.14
CA ILE A 64 -12.47 -15.04 -4.27
C ILE A 64 -11.92 -13.64 -3.98
N VAL A 65 -10.60 -13.48 -3.85
CA VAL A 65 -9.97 -12.17 -3.67
C VAL A 65 -10.02 -11.36 -4.96
N ASN A 66 -9.84 -12.01 -6.12
CA ASN A 66 -10.03 -11.36 -7.42
C ASN A 66 -11.48 -10.86 -7.61
N LYS A 67 -12.47 -11.68 -7.27
CA LYS A 67 -13.90 -11.28 -7.29
C LYS A 67 -14.17 -10.09 -6.37
N LEU A 68 -13.66 -10.13 -5.15
CA LEU A 68 -13.79 -9.01 -4.20
C LEU A 68 -13.20 -7.73 -4.78
N TYR A 69 -12.01 -7.81 -5.37
CA TYR A 69 -11.39 -6.64 -6.01
C TYR A 69 -12.21 -6.09 -7.17
N ARG A 70 -12.78 -6.96 -8.03
CA ARG A 70 -13.66 -6.55 -9.13
C ARG A 70 -14.92 -5.84 -8.63
N ALA A 71 -15.54 -6.36 -7.56
CA ALA A 71 -16.72 -5.75 -6.95
C ALA A 71 -16.40 -4.38 -6.34
N ILE A 72 -15.30 -4.27 -5.58
CA ILE A 72 -14.83 -2.98 -5.04
C ILE A 72 -14.56 -1.98 -6.16
N TYR A 73 -13.87 -2.41 -7.22
CA TYR A 73 -13.57 -1.55 -8.37
C TYR A 73 -14.86 -1.05 -9.03
N ALA A 74 -15.84 -1.93 -9.28
CA ALA A 74 -17.11 -1.56 -9.87
C ALA A 74 -17.91 -0.58 -9.00
N ALA A 75 -17.92 -0.80 -7.67
CA ALA A 75 -18.59 0.08 -6.72
C ALA A 75 -17.97 1.50 -6.75
N LEU A 76 -16.64 1.61 -6.77
CA LEU A 76 -15.95 2.91 -6.80
C LEU A 76 -16.09 3.61 -8.16
N GLN A 77 -16.03 2.87 -9.27
CA GLN A 77 -16.11 3.43 -10.63
C GLN A 77 -17.48 4.04 -10.99
N ALA A 78 -18.51 3.85 -10.16
CA ALA A 78 -19.86 4.33 -10.45
C ALA A 78 -19.95 5.85 -10.72
N SER A 79 -19.09 6.65 -10.09
CA SER A 79 -19.06 8.11 -10.23
C SER A 79 -17.73 8.68 -9.70
N PRO A 80 -17.24 9.81 -10.24
CA PRO A 80 -16.04 10.46 -9.72
C PRO A 80 -16.13 10.96 -8.27
N THR A 81 -17.33 11.10 -7.73
CA THR A 81 -17.56 11.54 -6.35
C THR A 81 -17.88 10.38 -5.40
N THR A 82 -17.78 9.14 -5.87
CA THR A 82 -18.07 7.96 -5.07
C THR A 82 -17.10 7.87 -3.88
N ARG A 83 -17.67 7.65 -2.70
CA ARG A 83 -16.92 7.43 -1.46
C ARG A 83 -16.89 5.94 -1.13
N PHE A 84 -16.05 5.57 -0.16
CA PHE A 84 -15.93 4.17 0.27
C PHE A 84 -17.21 3.60 0.89
N GLU A 85 -18.15 4.48 1.26
CA GLU A 85 -19.52 4.11 1.61
C GLU A 85 -20.20 3.22 0.54
N ALA A 86 -19.96 3.47 -0.75
CA ALA A 86 -20.51 2.63 -1.81
C ALA A 86 -19.97 1.19 -1.75
N VAL A 87 -18.69 1.03 -1.41
CA VAL A 87 -18.06 -0.28 -1.20
C VAL A 87 -18.67 -0.99 0.01
N SER A 88 -18.91 -0.24 1.09
CA SER A 88 -19.56 -0.76 2.29
C SER A 88 -21.02 -1.17 2.04
N LYS A 89 -21.76 -0.44 1.21
CA LYS A 89 -23.17 -0.75 0.94
C LYS A 89 -23.38 -1.77 -0.17
N ASP A 90 -22.35 -2.13 -0.92
CA ASP A 90 -22.45 -3.12 -2.00
C ASP A 90 -22.66 -4.54 -1.45
N GLU A 91 -23.78 -5.16 -1.82
CA GLU A 91 -24.16 -6.50 -1.33
C GLU A 91 -23.17 -7.60 -1.75
N THR A 92 -22.57 -7.47 -2.93
CA THR A 92 -21.58 -8.43 -3.45
C THR A 92 -20.29 -8.33 -2.63
N VAL A 93 -19.82 -7.12 -2.34
CA VAL A 93 -18.68 -6.88 -1.45
C VAL A 93 -18.96 -7.47 -0.07
N GLN A 94 -20.13 -7.19 0.53
CA GLN A 94 -20.50 -7.71 1.85
C GLN A 94 -20.55 -9.25 1.87
N ALA A 95 -21.09 -9.89 0.83
CA ALA A 95 -21.12 -11.36 0.73
C ALA A 95 -19.71 -11.94 0.65
N LEU A 96 -18.84 -11.41 -0.20
CA LEU A 96 -17.46 -11.88 -0.38
C LEU A 96 -16.61 -11.64 0.87
N CYS A 97 -16.78 -10.50 1.55
CA CYS A 97 -16.11 -10.23 2.81
C CYS A 97 -16.55 -11.18 3.94
N ARG A 98 -17.83 -11.55 4.01
CA ARG A 98 -18.32 -12.57 4.95
C ARG A 98 -17.69 -13.93 4.69
N GLU A 99 -17.63 -14.37 3.43
CA GLU A 99 -16.99 -15.63 3.03
C GLU A 99 -15.48 -15.63 3.35
N LEU A 100 -14.81 -14.48 3.18
CA LEU A 100 -13.41 -14.30 3.58
C LEU A 100 -13.19 -14.07 5.08
N ASN A 101 -14.25 -14.02 5.88
CA ASN A 101 -14.22 -13.67 7.30
C ASN A 101 -13.52 -12.30 7.57
N ARG A 102 -13.68 -11.33 6.68
CA ARG A 102 -13.05 -10.00 6.72
C ARG A 102 -14.03 -8.91 7.16
N ASN A 103 -13.58 -8.05 8.07
CA ASN A 103 -14.29 -6.87 8.58
C ASN A 103 -13.54 -5.55 8.31
N HIS A 104 -12.43 -5.60 7.58
CA HIS A 104 -11.63 -4.45 7.19
C HIS A 104 -11.05 -4.67 5.78
N LEU A 105 -10.75 -3.56 5.10
CA LEU A 105 -10.22 -3.56 3.72
C LEU A 105 -8.89 -2.80 3.60
N GLY A 106 -8.41 -2.17 4.67
CA GLY A 106 -7.09 -1.53 4.71
C GLY A 106 -6.48 -1.54 6.10
N GLY A 107 -5.15 -1.54 6.15
CA GLY A 107 -4.38 -1.63 7.40
C GLY A 107 -4.34 -3.05 7.99
N PRO A 108 -3.94 -3.20 9.27
CA PRO A 108 -3.45 -2.15 10.14
C PRO A 108 -2.11 -1.58 9.66
N MET A 109 -1.96 -0.26 9.67
CA MET A 109 -0.72 0.42 9.27
C MET A 109 -0.23 1.33 10.41
N LEU A 110 1.04 1.16 10.79
CA LEU A 110 1.70 2.06 11.73
C LEU A 110 2.20 3.31 11.01
N GLY A 111 1.98 4.48 11.59
CA GLY A 111 2.45 5.77 11.06
C GLY A 111 2.56 6.83 12.16
N ASN A 112 3.08 8.02 11.83
CA ASN A 112 3.26 9.11 12.80
C ASN A 112 4.06 8.66 14.05
N LEU A 113 5.21 8.03 13.81
CA LEU A 113 6.08 7.53 14.87
C LEU A 113 6.60 8.69 15.74
N LYS A 114 6.50 8.53 17.07
CA LYS A 114 6.97 9.46 18.10
C LYS A 114 7.90 8.73 19.07
N GLU A 115 8.53 9.47 19.97
CA GLU A 115 9.39 8.91 21.01
C GLU A 115 8.68 7.93 21.95
N ASP A 116 7.40 8.14 22.19
CA ASP A 116 6.59 7.43 23.17
C ASP A 116 5.39 6.71 22.55
N GLY A 117 5.36 6.55 21.22
CA GLY A 117 4.13 6.10 20.57
C GLY A 117 4.12 6.12 19.07
N THR A 118 2.96 5.80 18.51
CA THR A 118 2.67 5.78 17.08
C THR A 118 1.16 5.91 16.86
N SER A 119 0.72 6.02 15.62
CA SER A 119 -0.67 5.92 15.22
C SER A 119 -0.90 4.61 14.47
N VAL A 120 -2.03 3.96 14.76
CA VAL A 120 -2.48 2.75 14.04
C VAL A 120 -3.68 3.12 13.18
N TRP A 121 -3.51 3.07 11.87
CA TRP A 121 -4.57 3.35 10.90
C TRP A 121 -5.21 2.05 10.39
N VAL A 122 -6.53 2.02 10.30
CA VAL A 122 -7.34 0.92 9.76
C VAL A 122 -8.46 1.51 8.89
N ARG A 123 -8.83 0.81 7.81
CA ARG A 123 -10.08 1.05 7.07
C ARG A 123 -11.02 -0.14 7.24
N THR A 124 -12.11 0.08 7.94
CA THR A 124 -13.13 -0.94 8.24
C THR A 124 -14.05 -1.16 7.05
N LEU A 125 -14.80 -2.26 7.06
CA LEU A 125 -15.77 -2.56 6.02
C LEU A 125 -17.08 -1.78 6.21
N ASN A 126 -17.49 -1.58 7.46
CA ASN A 126 -18.72 -0.91 7.89
C ASN A 126 -18.38 -0.02 9.09
N PRO A 127 -19.27 0.91 9.51
CA PRO A 127 -19.06 1.67 10.72
C PRO A 127 -18.81 0.73 11.92
N ALA A 128 -17.72 0.98 12.63
CA ALA A 128 -17.19 0.04 13.62
C ALA A 128 -16.26 0.75 14.62
N ASN A 129 -16.11 0.15 15.81
CA ASN A 129 -15.17 0.59 16.83
C ASN A 129 -13.83 -0.13 16.67
N VAL A 130 -12.74 0.65 16.60
CA VAL A 130 -11.38 0.13 16.51
C VAL A 130 -10.65 0.31 17.83
N VAL A 131 -10.09 -0.79 18.35
CA VAL A 131 -9.29 -0.82 19.58
C VAL A 131 -7.92 -1.41 19.27
N VAL A 132 -6.87 -0.85 19.86
CA VAL A 132 -5.51 -1.39 19.79
C VAL A 132 -5.09 -1.83 21.18
N GLN A 133 -4.60 -3.06 21.29
CA GLN A 133 -3.99 -3.57 22.52
C GLN A 133 -2.48 -3.70 22.32
N VAL A 134 -1.71 -3.23 23.30
CA VAL A 134 -0.24 -3.26 23.25
C VAL A 134 0.28 -3.89 24.54
N THR A 135 1.17 -4.87 24.40
CA THR A 135 1.82 -5.50 25.55
C THR A 135 3.11 -4.77 25.90
N VAL A 136 3.18 -4.18 27.10
CA VAL A 136 4.35 -3.46 27.62
C VAL A 136 4.71 -4.05 28.97
N ASN A 137 5.93 -4.57 29.11
CA ASN A 137 6.44 -5.17 30.35
C ASN A 137 5.53 -6.28 30.94
N GLY A 138 4.85 -7.03 30.08
CA GLY A 138 3.92 -8.10 30.49
C GLY A 138 2.49 -7.63 30.79
N GLU A 139 2.23 -6.32 30.75
CA GLU A 139 0.88 -5.76 30.93
C GLU A 139 0.28 -5.36 29.59
N THR A 140 -1.00 -5.70 29.38
CA THR A 140 -1.76 -5.29 28.19
C THR A 140 -2.42 -3.94 28.44
N LYS A 141 -2.09 -2.95 27.61
CA LYS A 141 -2.73 -1.63 27.59
C LYS A 141 -3.65 -1.53 26.37
N SER A 142 -4.85 -1.00 26.57
CA SER A 142 -5.83 -0.78 25.50
C SER A 142 -5.91 0.70 25.11
N PHE A 143 -6.01 0.97 23.82
CA PHE A 143 -6.16 2.30 23.23
C PHE A 143 -7.41 2.33 22.33
N GLY A 144 -8.19 3.41 22.40
CA GLY A 144 -9.51 3.51 21.78
C GLY A 144 -10.65 3.29 22.78
N PRO A 145 -11.88 2.99 22.32
CA PRO A 145 -12.25 2.80 20.92
C PRO A 145 -12.16 4.11 20.11
N VAL A 146 -11.80 3.99 18.84
CA VAL A 146 -11.97 5.06 17.84
C VAL A 146 -12.99 4.57 16.83
N GLU A 147 -14.06 5.34 16.65
CA GLU A 147 -15.10 5.03 15.68
C GLU A 147 -14.60 5.28 14.25
N SER A 148 -14.90 4.33 13.37
CA SER A 148 -14.92 4.51 11.93
C SER A 148 -16.36 4.69 11.49
N SER A 149 -16.63 5.68 10.64
CA SER A 149 -17.98 6.02 10.18
C SER A 149 -17.94 6.45 8.70
N PHE A 150 -19.09 6.66 8.07
CA PHE A 150 -19.12 7.17 6.69
C PHE A 150 -18.50 8.57 6.57
N ASP A 151 -18.61 9.38 7.62
CA ASP A 151 -17.98 10.70 7.70
C ASP A 151 -16.44 10.60 7.70
N SER A 152 -15.89 9.61 8.41
CA SER A 152 -14.44 9.31 8.40
C SER A 152 -13.98 8.47 7.21
N ASP A 153 -14.85 8.28 6.20
CA ASP A 153 -14.64 7.41 5.04
C ASP A 153 -14.25 5.98 5.45
N LEU A 154 -14.87 5.50 6.54
CA LEU A 154 -14.66 4.21 7.17
C LEU A 154 -13.23 3.98 7.63
N THR A 155 -12.52 5.05 8.00
CA THR A 155 -11.19 4.96 8.59
C THR A 155 -11.21 5.27 10.08
N ALA A 156 -10.32 4.62 10.82
CA ALA A 156 -10.02 4.93 12.21
C ALA A 156 -8.51 5.05 12.38
N THR A 157 -8.08 6.06 13.14
CA THR A 157 -6.66 6.24 13.51
C THR A 157 -6.56 6.25 15.03
N VAL A 158 -6.09 5.15 15.61
CA VAL A 158 -5.92 5.00 17.06
C VAL A 158 -4.54 5.53 17.45
N ALA A 159 -4.51 6.53 18.33
CA ALA A 159 -3.26 7.01 18.91
C ALA A 159 -2.80 6.05 20.02
N VAL A 160 -1.58 5.54 19.90
CA VAL A 160 -0.89 4.75 20.93
C VAL A 160 0.20 5.63 21.52
N THR A 161 0.12 5.94 22.81
CA THR A 161 1.01 6.88 23.52
C THR A 161 1.50 6.32 24.85
N GLY A 162 2.52 6.94 25.44
CA GLY A 162 3.04 6.52 26.74
C GLY A 162 3.77 5.16 26.72
N LEU A 163 4.23 4.73 25.55
CA LEU A 163 5.18 3.62 25.44
C LEU A 163 6.57 4.10 25.89
N PRO A 164 7.36 3.28 26.58
CA PRO A 164 8.73 3.66 26.92
C PRO A 164 9.56 3.87 25.63
N PRO A 165 10.48 4.85 25.60
CA PRO A 165 11.40 5.01 24.47
C PRO A 165 12.28 3.77 24.28
N GLY A 166 12.61 3.44 23.04
CA GLY A 166 13.53 2.37 22.71
C GLY A 166 13.01 0.94 22.88
N THR A 167 11.70 0.75 23.01
CA THR A 167 11.10 -0.57 23.21
C THR A 167 10.50 -1.14 21.93
N THR A 168 10.40 -2.47 21.89
CA THR A 168 9.62 -3.19 20.89
C THR A 168 8.44 -3.85 21.61
N SER A 169 7.23 -3.42 21.31
CA SER A 169 6.02 -3.85 22.00
C SER A 169 5.07 -4.53 21.00
N PRO A 170 4.76 -5.83 21.17
CA PRO A 170 3.73 -6.50 20.37
C PRO A 170 2.40 -5.77 20.50
N TYR A 171 1.61 -5.77 19.43
CA TYR A 171 0.28 -5.18 19.43
C TYR A 171 -0.72 -6.02 18.66
N GLN A 172 -1.98 -5.88 19.02
CA GLN A 172 -3.13 -6.48 18.37
C GLN A 172 -4.15 -5.38 18.07
N VAL A 173 -4.94 -5.58 17.01
CA VAL A 173 -5.95 -4.63 16.57
C VAL A 173 -7.29 -5.34 16.48
N PHE A 174 -8.32 -4.71 17.02
CA PHE A 174 -9.67 -5.24 17.09
C PHE A 174 -10.63 -4.30 16.38
N VAL A 175 -11.53 -4.86 15.57
CA VAL A 175 -12.65 -4.16 14.94
C VAL A 175 -13.93 -4.82 15.45
N ASP A 176 -14.73 -4.08 16.20
CA ASP A 176 -15.90 -4.56 16.94
C ASP A 176 -15.60 -5.80 17.81
N GLY A 177 -14.48 -5.74 18.52
CA GLY A 177 -14.04 -6.83 19.42
C GLY A 177 -13.45 -8.04 18.70
N LYS A 178 -13.46 -8.09 17.37
CA LYS A 178 -12.81 -9.15 16.59
C LYS A 178 -11.40 -8.74 16.19
N GLU A 179 -10.41 -9.54 16.59
CA GLU A 179 -9.02 -9.36 16.17
C GLU A 179 -8.89 -9.45 14.65
N ILE A 180 -8.14 -8.52 14.07
CA ILE A 180 -7.78 -8.54 12.65
C ILE A 180 -6.38 -9.09 12.46
N ALA A 181 -6.18 -9.83 11.36
CA ALA A 181 -4.90 -10.47 11.09
C ALA A 181 -3.76 -9.45 10.94
N ALA A 182 -2.66 -9.69 11.65
CA ALA A 182 -1.38 -9.02 11.46
C ALA A 182 -0.28 -10.10 11.40
N PRO A 183 0.89 -9.82 10.82
CA PRO A 183 2.02 -10.76 10.88
C PRO A 183 2.42 -11.05 12.34
N ASP A 184 2.83 -12.29 12.65
CA ASP A 184 3.21 -12.70 14.02
C ASP A 184 4.29 -11.82 14.68
N HIS A 185 5.10 -11.14 13.87
CA HIS A 185 6.16 -10.24 14.31
C HIS A 185 5.73 -8.75 14.35
N ALA A 186 4.43 -8.47 14.25
CA ALA A 186 3.89 -7.12 14.33
C ALA A 186 4.16 -6.52 15.71
N ALA A 187 4.95 -5.44 15.73
CA ALA A 187 5.31 -4.75 16.95
C ALA A 187 5.49 -3.25 16.68
N ILE A 188 5.18 -2.44 17.69
CA ILE A 188 5.48 -1.01 17.71
C ILE A 188 6.91 -0.85 18.25
N LYS A 189 7.75 -0.14 17.50
CA LYS A 189 9.13 0.16 17.89
C LYS A 189 9.30 1.65 18.11
N THR A 190 9.51 2.08 19.35
CA THR A 190 9.78 3.47 19.69
C THR A 190 11.28 3.78 19.51
N PRO A 191 11.66 5.00 19.06
CA PRO A 191 13.05 5.41 19.03
C PRO A 191 13.60 5.47 20.44
N LYS A 192 14.89 5.19 20.57
CA LYS A 192 15.64 5.51 21.78
C LYS A 192 15.95 7.01 21.82
N LYS A 193 15.89 7.61 23.00
CA LYS A 193 16.26 9.02 23.18
C LYS A 193 17.74 9.24 22.92
N ASN A 194 18.06 10.30 22.20
CA ASN A 194 19.44 10.74 21.92
C ASN A 194 20.34 9.68 21.24
N GLU A 195 19.76 8.68 20.58
CA GLU A 195 20.51 7.69 19.80
C GLU A 195 20.21 7.85 18.30
N ALA A 196 21.23 7.63 17.47
CA ALA A 196 21.07 7.60 16.02
C ALA A 196 20.14 6.45 15.60
N CYS A 197 19.33 6.68 14.56
CA CYS A 197 18.44 5.68 14.01
C CYS A 197 18.51 5.62 12.48
N ASN A 198 18.15 4.48 11.91
CA ASN A 198 18.06 4.30 10.47
C ASN A 198 16.66 4.68 10.00
N ILE A 199 16.58 5.65 9.09
CA ILE A 199 15.34 6.01 8.39
C ILE A 199 15.53 5.64 6.93
N VAL A 200 14.60 4.87 6.37
CA VAL A 200 14.53 4.69 4.91
C VAL A 200 13.59 5.74 4.37
N PHE A 201 13.91 6.29 3.21
CA PHE A 201 13.07 7.24 2.51
C PHE A 201 12.93 6.88 1.04
N GLY A 202 11.82 7.30 0.43
CA GLY A 202 11.56 7.03 -0.98
C GLY A 202 10.29 7.71 -1.48
N THR A 203 10.10 7.69 -2.79
CA THR A 203 8.93 8.24 -3.49
C THR A 203 8.58 7.31 -4.66
N CYS A 204 7.48 7.58 -5.36
CA CYS A 204 7.13 6.96 -6.64
C CYS A 204 7.05 5.44 -6.56
N GLN A 205 6.58 4.90 -5.43
CA GLN A 205 6.31 3.47 -5.33
C GLN A 205 5.27 3.07 -6.38
N HIS A 206 4.33 3.96 -6.71
CA HIS A 206 3.24 3.71 -7.62
C HIS A 206 2.43 2.46 -7.19
N ARG A 207 1.39 2.09 -7.94
CA ARG A 207 0.54 0.93 -7.59
C ARG A 207 1.24 -0.44 -7.58
N TRP A 208 2.46 -0.54 -8.12
CA TRP A 208 3.24 -1.80 -8.12
C TRP A 208 4.34 -1.83 -7.05
N GLY A 209 4.74 -0.70 -6.48
CA GLY A 209 5.84 -0.69 -5.50
C GLY A 209 5.42 -1.30 -4.17
N LEU A 210 4.19 -1.01 -3.73
CA LEU A 210 3.67 -1.45 -2.44
C LEU A 210 3.54 -2.98 -2.31
N GLY A 211 3.29 -3.69 -3.41
CA GLY A 211 3.23 -5.15 -3.43
C GLY A 211 4.58 -5.85 -3.66
N ASN A 212 5.67 -5.10 -3.88
CA ASN A 212 6.95 -5.68 -4.25
C ASN A 212 7.71 -6.19 -3.01
N GLU A 213 7.45 -7.44 -2.63
CA GLU A 213 8.06 -8.09 -1.47
C GLU A 213 9.60 -8.16 -1.55
N LYS A 214 10.20 -8.24 -2.74
CA LYS A 214 11.66 -8.21 -2.88
C LYS A 214 12.22 -6.86 -2.46
N MET A 215 11.59 -5.77 -2.90
CA MET A 215 11.98 -4.41 -2.50
C MET A 215 11.72 -4.19 -1.00
N ALA A 216 10.53 -4.55 -0.51
CA ALA A 216 10.21 -4.46 0.91
C ALA A 216 11.20 -5.26 1.77
N GLY A 217 11.57 -6.48 1.35
CA GLY A 217 12.56 -7.31 2.01
C GLY A 217 13.95 -6.67 2.06
N GLN A 218 14.38 -5.97 1.00
CA GLN A 218 15.64 -5.21 1.02
C GLN A 218 15.59 -4.04 2.01
N ILE A 219 14.46 -3.35 2.10
CA ILE A 219 14.24 -2.27 3.08
C ILE A 219 14.31 -2.86 4.50
N VAL A 220 13.52 -3.90 4.79
CA VAL A 220 13.45 -4.53 6.12
C VAL A 220 14.82 -5.06 6.57
N ARG A 221 15.64 -5.63 5.67
CA ARG A 221 17.00 -6.12 5.99
C ARG A 221 17.94 -5.03 6.51
N ARG A 222 17.71 -3.77 6.17
CA ARG A 222 18.48 -2.61 6.69
C ARG A 222 18.03 -2.17 8.08
N LYS A 223 17.02 -2.84 8.64
CA LYS A 223 16.44 -2.59 9.97
C LYS A 223 16.11 -1.10 10.19
N PRO A 224 15.37 -0.44 9.28
CA PRO A 224 14.93 0.92 9.51
C PRO A 224 13.97 0.96 10.71
N LEU A 225 14.04 2.07 11.45
CA LEU A 225 13.06 2.40 12.47
C LEU A 225 11.77 2.92 11.84
N ALA A 226 11.89 3.73 10.79
CA ALA A 226 10.77 4.33 10.09
C ALA A 226 11.00 4.36 8.57
N PHE A 227 9.90 4.42 7.83
CA PHE A 227 9.89 4.67 6.40
C PHE A 227 9.22 6.01 6.11
N LEU A 228 9.95 6.93 5.51
CA LEU A 228 9.45 8.23 5.07
C LEU A 228 9.09 8.18 3.58
N ASN A 229 7.79 8.20 3.30
CA ASN A 229 7.29 8.16 1.94
C ASN A 229 6.93 9.58 1.47
N TYR A 230 7.63 10.06 0.45
CA TYR A 230 7.54 11.44 -0.04
C TYR A 230 6.50 11.65 -1.15
N GLY A 231 5.73 10.63 -1.54
CA GLY A 231 4.61 10.79 -2.47
C GLY A 231 4.56 9.74 -3.58
N ASP A 232 3.64 9.95 -4.51
CA ASP A 232 3.43 9.10 -5.70
C ASP A 232 3.20 7.61 -5.38
N ILE A 233 2.44 7.34 -4.32
CA ILE A 233 2.08 5.98 -3.89
C ILE A 233 0.82 5.45 -4.57
N ALA A 234 -0.09 6.34 -4.97
CA ALA A 234 -1.43 6.02 -5.43
C ALA A 234 -1.81 6.75 -6.72
N VAL A 235 -0.82 7.09 -7.57
CA VAL A 235 -1.09 7.75 -8.85
C VAL A 235 -1.83 6.77 -9.78
N GLN A 236 -3.15 6.84 -9.75
CA GLN A 236 -4.00 6.50 -10.88
C GLN A 236 -4.40 7.81 -11.52
N ASP A 237 -3.56 8.33 -12.40
CA ASP A 237 -4.06 9.27 -13.39
C ASP A 237 -4.93 8.44 -14.34
N ARG A 238 -6.21 8.25 -14.01
CA ARG A 238 -7.21 7.58 -14.87
C ARG A 238 -7.55 8.49 -16.06
N ARG A 239 -6.52 9.05 -16.71
CA ARG A 239 -6.61 10.05 -17.79
C ARG A 239 -7.32 11.33 -17.33
N ALA A 240 -6.92 11.85 -16.17
CA ALA A 240 -7.49 13.00 -15.48
C ALA A 240 -8.95 12.82 -15.02
N ASP A 241 -9.42 11.58 -14.96
CA ASP A 241 -10.63 11.24 -14.22
C ASP A 241 -10.25 11.19 -12.73
N PHE A 242 -10.42 12.32 -12.05
CA PHE A 242 -10.10 12.49 -10.62
C PHE A 242 -11.03 11.69 -9.69
N GLY A 243 -11.91 10.88 -10.27
CA GLY A 243 -12.73 9.90 -9.58
C GLY A 243 -11.93 8.70 -9.09
N MET A 244 -11.88 8.52 -7.76
CA MET A 244 -11.51 7.23 -7.17
C MET A 244 -12.42 6.11 -7.69
#